data_AF-A0A941AHW5-F1
#
_entry.id   AF-A0A941AHW5-F1
#
_cell.length_a   1.000
_cell.length_b   1.000
_cell.length_c   1.000
_cell.angle_alpha   90.00
_cell.angle_beta   90.00
_cell.angle_gamma   90.00
#
_symmetry.space_group_name_H-M   'P 1'
#
loop_
_entity.id
_entity.type
_entity.pdbx_description
1 polymer ?
#
loop_
_entity_poly.entity_id
_entity_poly.type
_entity_poly.pdbx_seq_one_letter_code
_entity_poly.pdbx_strand_id
1 'polypeptide(L)' 'MTTMDDLARVHTGWIIWRSDVGRWWATRRGAVDLEALRRGCAMTLDADDPESLAAELAAQESLITAPVKAGFTPA' A
#
# COMPACT_ATOMS: atom_id res chain seq x y z
N MET A 1 -19.14 1.38 7.38
CA MET A 1 -18.30 2.59 7.50
C MET A 1 -16.94 2.13 7.97
N THR A 2 -16.00 1.99 7.04
CA THR A 2 -14.65 1.50 7.30
C THR A 2 -13.93 2.47 8.24
N THR A 3 -13.41 1.96 9.35
CA THR A 3 -12.71 2.77 10.35
C THR A 3 -11.20 2.60 10.22
N MET A 4 -10.44 3.49 10.86
CA MET A 4 -8.98 3.41 10.89
C MET A 4 -8.46 2.09 11.46
N ASP A 5 -9.07 1.64 12.55
CA ASP A 5 -8.68 0.40 13.24
C ASP A 5 -8.92 -0.83 12.35
N ASP A 6 -10.04 -0.84 11.62
CA ASP A 6 -10.35 -1.87 10.64
C ASP A 6 -9.27 -1.95 9.54
N LEU A 7 -8.91 -0.80 8.96
CA LEU A 7 -7.85 -0.74 7.95
C LEU A 7 -6.49 -1.20 8.50
N ALA A 8 -6.11 -0.75 9.70
CA ALA A 8 -4.83 -1.13 10.30
C ALA A 8 -4.76 -2.62 10.64
N ARG A 9 -5.91 -3.22 10.98
CA ARG A 9 -6.04 -4.65 11.28
C ARG A 9 -5.96 -5.51 10.03
N VAL A 10 -6.55 -5.06 8.92
CA VAL A 10 -6.48 -5.76 7.63
C VAL A 10 -5.09 -5.60 7.01
N HIS A 11 -4.57 -4.37 6.98
CA HIS A 11 -3.32 -4.00 6.33
C HIS A 11 -2.18 -3.84 7.34
N THR A 12 -1.82 -4.93 8.01
CA THR A 12 -0.80 -4.93 9.09
C THR A 12 0.59 -4.47 8.64
N GLY A 13 0.87 -4.53 7.33
CA GLY A 13 2.10 -4.01 6.72
C GLY A 13 2.14 -2.48 6.55
N TRP A 14 1.09 -1.77 6.93
CA TRP A 14 0.95 -0.33 6.76
C TRP A 14 0.68 0.36 8.10
N ILE A 15 1.29 1.52 8.27
CA ILE A 15 1.00 2.44 9.35
C ILE A 15 0.03 3.47 8.78
N ILE A 16 -1.19 3.45 9.28
CA ILE A 16 -2.28 4.31 8.81
C ILE A 16 -2.44 5.45 9.80
N TRP A 17 -2.65 6.66 9.31
CA TRP A 17 -2.93 7.84 10.12
C TRP A 17 -3.84 8.81 9.39
N ARG A 18 -4.52 9.67 10.17
CA ARG A 18 -5.32 10.76 9.64
C ARG A 18 -4.61 12.08 9.95
N SER A 19 -4.48 12.93 8.94
CA SER A 19 -3.98 14.29 9.09
C SER A 19 -5.05 15.19 9.71
N ASP A 20 -4.62 16.28 10.33
CA ASP A 20 -5.49 17.28 10.97
C ASP A 20 -6.50 17.89 9.99
N VAL A 21 -6.12 18.02 8.72
CA VAL A 21 -6.99 18.47 7.61
C VAL A 21 -8.02 17.42 7.17
N GLY A 22 -8.14 16.31 7.89
CA GLY A 22 -9.14 15.28 7.64
C GLY A 22 -8.75 14.23 6.59
N ARG A 23 -7.61 14.40 5.90
CA ARG A 23 -7.09 13.46 4.89
C ARG A 23 -6.46 12.23 5.53
N TRP A 24 -6.69 11.08 4.91
CA TRP A 24 -6.11 9.80 5.29
C TRP A 24 -4.77 9.57 4.63
N TRP A 25 -3.88 8.93 5.37
CA TRP A 25 -2.54 8.60 4.92
C TRP A 25 -2.21 7.18 5.36
N ALA A 26 -1.44 6.49 4.52
CA ALA A 26 -0.86 5.21 4.88
C ALA A 26 0.60 5.19 4.43
N THR A 27 1.51 4.85 5.34
CA THR A 27 2.91 4.62 4.99
C THR A 27 3.29 3.20 5.34
N ARG A 28 4.01 2.57 4.43
CA ARG A 28 4.37 1.17 4.55
C ARG A 28 5.40 0.95 5.65
N ARG A 29 5.26 -0.17 6.37
CA ARG A 29 6.20 -0.61 7.40
C ARG A 29 7.16 -1.65 6.81
N GLY A 30 8.45 -1.34 6.81
CA GLY A 30 9.50 -2.25 6.38
C GLY A 30 10.02 -2.00 4.96
N ALA A 31 11.02 -2.79 4.57
CA ALA A 31 11.65 -2.65 3.26
C ALA A 31 10.72 -3.17 2.16
N VAL A 32 10.57 -2.37 1.10
CA VAL A 32 9.94 -2.80 -0.14
C VAL A 32 11.04 -3.32 -1.04
N ASP A 33 10.81 -4.49 -1.63
CA ASP A 33 11.74 -5.03 -2.62
C ASP A 33 11.93 -4.06 -3.79
N LEU A 34 13.15 -3.95 -4.32
CA LEU A 34 13.47 -3.06 -5.43
C LEU A 34 12.58 -3.34 -6.66
N GLU A 35 12.16 -4.59 -6.89
CA GLU A 35 11.24 -4.93 -7.97
C GLU A 35 9.84 -4.38 -7.74
N ALA A 36 9.35 -4.40 -6.50
CA ALA A 36 8.05 -3.80 -6.17
C ALA A 36 8.10 -2.27 -6.37
N LEU A 37 9.19 -1.61 -5.97
CA LEU A 37 9.39 -0.18 -6.28
C LEU A 37 9.42 0.07 -7.79
N ARG A 38 10.08 -0.79 -8.58
CA ARG A 38 10.11 -0.67 -10.06
C ARG A 38 8.74 -0.88 -10.72
N ARG A 39 7.82 -1.59 -10.07
CA ARG A 39 6.42 -1.74 -10.51
C ARG A 39 5.53 -0.54 -10.19
N GLY A 40 6.09 0.47 -9.52
CA GLY A 40 5.34 1.64 -9.08
C GLY A 40 4.66 1.43 -7.73
N CYS A 41 5.12 0.48 -6.90
CA CYS A 41 4.65 0.44 -5.52
C CYS A 41 5.00 1.75 -4.82
N ALA A 42 3.99 2.40 -4.28
CA ALA A 42 4.16 3.57 -3.44
C ALA A 42 4.58 3.15 -2.02
N MET A 43 5.47 3.93 -1.39
CA MET A 43 5.74 3.79 0.05
C MET A 43 4.71 4.53 0.90
N THR A 44 4.09 5.57 0.34
CA THR A 44 3.13 6.44 1.02
C THR A 44 1.94 6.67 0.10
N LEU A 45 0.75 6.50 0.65
CA LEU A 45 -0.53 6.76 0.00
C LEU A 45 -1.28 7.84 0.77
N ASP A 46 -2.07 8.63 0.05
CA ASP A 46 -2.99 9.60 0.62
C ASP A 46 -4.37 9.47 -0.03
N ALA A 47 -5.42 9.60 0.78
CA ALA A 47 -6.80 9.47 0.32
C ALA A 47 -7.71 10.39 1.13
N ASP A 48 -8.75 10.92 0.52
CA ASP A 48 -9.71 11.77 1.22
C ASP A 48 -10.70 10.96 2.09
N ASP A 49 -10.91 9.68 1.76
CA ASP A 49 -11.86 8.77 2.43
C ASP A 49 -11.23 7.40 2.77
N PRO A 50 -11.69 6.72 3.84
CA PRO A 50 -11.14 5.43 4.25
C PRO A 50 -11.38 4.31 3.23
N GLU A 51 -12.47 4.40 2.45
CA GLU A 51 -12.80 3.41 1.41
C GLU A 51 -11.83 3.51 0.23
N SER A 52 -11.47 4.73 -0.17
CA SER A 52 -10.44 4.98 -1.18
C SER A 52 -9.07 4.49 -0.71
N LEU A 53 -8.70 4.76 0.55
CA LEU A 53 -7.45 4.26 1.12
C LEU A 53 -7.39 2.72 1.10
N ALA A 54 -8.50 2.05 1.45
CA ALA A 54 -8.59 0.59 1.42
C ALA A 54 -8.34 0.03 0.02
N ALA A 55 -8.95 0.64 -1.00
CA ALA A 55 -8.80 0.22 -2.39
C ALA A 55 -7.35 0.38 -2.88
N GLU A 56 -6.70 1.49 -2.54
CA GLU A 56 -5.30 1.72 -2.88
C GLU A 56 -4.36 0.75 -2.16
N LEU A 57 -4.57 0.52 -0.86
CA LEU A 57 -3.80 -0.44 -0.07
C LEU A 57 -3.89 -1.85 -0.68
N ALA A 58 -5.10 -2.29 -1.03
CA ALA A 58 -5.31 -3.58 -1.69
C ALA A 58 -4.61 -3.65 -3.06
N ALA A 59 -4.62 -2.56 -3.83
CA ALA A 59 -3.90 -2.48 -5.10
C ALA A 59 -2.38 -2.59 -4.89
N GLN A 60 -1.82 -1.93 -3.88
CA GLN A 60 -0.40 -2.05 -3.54
C GLN A 60 -0.04 -3.49 -3.15
N GLU A 61 -0.84 -4.13 -2.30
CA GLU A 61 -0.65 -5.53 -1.90
C GLU A 61 -0.69 -6.49 -3.09
N SER A 62 -1.57 -6.23 -4.07
CA SER A 62 -1.62 -6.98 -5.32
C SER A 62 -0.31 -6.85 -6.13
N LEU A 63 0.27 -5.64 -6.22
CA LEU A 63 1.54 -5.41 -6.93
C LEU A 63 2.73 -6.16 -6.31
N ILE A 64 2.72 -6.33 -4.98
CA ILE A 64 3.75 -7.03 -4.21
C ILE A 64 3.60 -8.56 -4.35
N THR A 65 2.38 -9.08 -4.24
CA THR A 65 2.13 -10.53 -4.27
C THR A 65 2.12 -11.11 -5.68
N ALA A 66 1.84 -10.30 -6.70
CA ALA A 66 1.86 -10.75 -8.08
C ALA A 66 3.26 -11.31 -8.42
N PRO A 67 3.38 -12.58 -8.82
CA PRO A 67 4.67 -13.14 -9.20
C PRO A 67 5.22 -12.30 -10.37
N VAL A 68 6.50 -11.93 -10.29
CA VAL A 68 7.19 -11.42 -11.48
C VAL A 68 7.02 -12.48 -12.55
N LYS A 69 6.52 -12.12 -13.74
CA LYS A 69 6.75 -12.99 -14.88
C LYS A 69 8.26 -13.07 -15.00
N ALA A 70 8.83 -14.22 -14.61
CA ALA A 70 10.24 -14.52 -14.74
C ALA A 70 10.58 -14.45 -16.24
N GLY A 71 11.03 -13.27 -16.65
CA GLY A 71 11.33 -12.92 -18.03
C GLY A 71 12.57 -12.05 -18.06
N PHE A 72 13.58 -12.41 -17.27
CA PHE A 72 14.92 -11.84 -17.39
C PHE A 72 15.96 -12.95 -17.26
N THR A 73 16.33 -13.53 -18.39
CA THR A 73 17.58 -14.29 -18.54
C THR A 73 18.61 -13.32 -19.13
N PRO A 74 19.60 -12.84 -18.36
CA PRO A 74 20.76 -12.20 -18.97
C PRO A 74 21.64 -13.29 -19.60
N ALA A 75 22.08 -13.01 -20.83
CA ALA A 75 23.00 -13.83 -21.62
C ALA A 75 24.45 -13.77 -21.10
#